data_AF-A0A1J0WHI4-F1
#
_entry.id   AF-A0A1J0WHI4-F1
#
_cell.length_a   1.000
_cell.length_b   1.000
_cell.length_c   1.000
_cell.angle_alpha   90.00
_cell.angle_beta   90.00
_cell.angle_gamma   90.00
#
_symmetry.space_group_name_H-M   'P 1'
#
loop_
_entity.id
_entity.type
_entity.pdbx_description
1 polymer ?
#
loop_
_entity_poly.entity_id
_entity_poly.type
_entity_poly.pdbx_seq_one_letter_code
_entity_poly.pdbx_strand_id
1 'polypeptide(L)' 'MKNRLTDLNNHLFAQLERLSEEDMDLEQIEKEVKRADAMVSLADKITANGELALKAAKLYAEHGDKVLKHLPQISGPQE' A
#
# COMPACT_ATOMS: atom_id res chain seq x y z
N MET A 1 5.13 13.68 2.84
CA MET A 1 5.62 12.33 2.48
C MET A 1 5.89 12.29 0.99
N LYS A 2 7.03 11.73 0.55
CA LYS A 2 7.42 11.70 -0.86
C LYS A 2 6.60 10.74 -1.73
N ASN A 3 5.89 9.78 -1.13
CA ASN A 3 5.05 8.81 -1.82
C ASN A 3 3.65 8.79 -1.18
N ARG A 4 2.59 8.81 -2.01
CA ARG A 4 1.17 8.83 -1.61
C ARG A 4 0.43 7.63 -2.20
N LEU A 5 -0.77 7.32 -1.68
CA LEU A 5 -1.65 6.28 -2.23
C LEU A 5 -2.02 6.55 -3.70
N THR A 6 -2.16 7.82 -4.08
CA THR A 6 -2.37 8.23 -5.48
C THR A 6 -1.20 7.83 -6.37
N ASP A 7 0.04 7.92 -5.87
CA ASP A 7 1.23 7.57 -6.63
C ASP A 7 1.30 6.05 -6.83
N LEU A 8 0.94 5.25 -5.80
CA LEU A 8 0.77 3.80 -5.92
C LEU A 8 -0.25 3.43 -7.01
N ASN A 9 -1.43 4.06 -6.98
CA ASN A 9 -2.48 3.79 -7.96
C ASN A 9 -2.03 4.12 -9.40
N ASN A 10 -1.38 5.26 -9.59
CA ASN A 10 -0.79 5.63 -10.88
C ASN A 10 0.22 4.58 -11.38
N HIS A 11 1.07 4.06 -10.49
CA HIS A 11 2.03 3.03 -10.85
C HIS A 11 1.37 1.71 -11.25
N LEU A 12 0.32 1.28 -10.54
CA LEU A 12 -0.44 0.07 -10.87
C LEU A 12 -1.12 0.20 -12.25
N PHE A 13 -1.75 1.34 -12.55
CA PHE A 13 -2.31 1.57 -13.87
C PHE A 13 -1.25 1.60 -14.97
N ALA A 14 -0.11 2.26 -14.73
CA ALA A 14 0.99 2.24 -15.69
C ALA A 14 1.54 0.81 -15.92
N GLN A 15 1.45 -0.09 -14.93
CA GLN A 15 1.81 -1.50 -15.11
C GLN A 15 0.78 -2.26 -15.96
N LEU A 16 -0.51 -1.95 -15.79
CA LEU A 16 -1.59 -2.51 -16.60
C LEU A 16 -1.42 -2.14 -18.09
N GLU A 17 -1.09 -0.87 -18.37
CA GLU A 17 -0.82 -0.41 -19.73
C GLU A 17 0.38 -1.15 -20.35
N ARG A 18 1.49 -1.27 -19.61
CA ARG A 18 2.68 -2.00 -20.08
C ARG A 18 2.39 -3.47 -20.40
N LEU A 19 1.62 -4.14 -19.55
CA LEU A 19 1.23 -5.54 -19.80
C LEU A 19 0.32 -5.71 -21.03
N SER A 20 -0.29 -4.62 -21.50
CA SER A 20 -1.19 -4.63 -22.66
C SER A 20 -0.46 -4.29 -23.97
N GLU A 21 0.85 -4.03 -23.95
CA GLU A 21 1.64 -3.78 -25.16
C GLU A 21 1.70 -5.04 -26.03
N GLU A 22 1.18 -4.95 -27.26
CA GLU A 22 1.03 -6.10 -28.18
C GLU A 22 2.36 -6.55 -28.82
N ASP A 23 3.35 -5.67 -28.86
CA ASP A 23 4.64 -5.90 -29.55
C ASP A 23 5.75 -6.43 -28.62
N MET A 24 5.41 -6.89 -27.42
CA MET A 24 6.39 -7.45 -26.48
C MET A 24 6.85 -8.85 -26.88
N ASP A 25 8.16 -9.09 -26.79
CA ASP A 25 8.72 -10.44 -26.87
C ASP A 25 8.48 -11.25 -25.58
N LEU A 26 8.79 -12.54 -25.64
CA LEU A 26 8.55 -13.47 -24.53
C LEU A 26 9.34 -13.11 -23.26
N GLU A 27 10.57 -12.59 -23.41
CA GLU A 27 11.41 -12.19 -22.27
C GLU A 27 10.87 -10.91 -21.60
N GLN A 28 10.40 -9.97 -22.41
CA GLN A 28 9.75 -8.74 -21.95
C GLN A 28 8.45 -9.05 -21.20
N ILE A 29 7.62 -9.95 -21.72
CA ILE A 29 6.40 -10.40 -21.05
C ILE A 29 6.75 -11.00 -19.68
N GLU A 30 7.70 -11.93 -19.61
CA GLU A 30 8.12 -12.53 -18.33
C GLU A 30 8.62 -11.49 -17.32
N LYS A 31 9.35 -10.48 -17.79
CA LYS A 31 9.86 -9.40 -16.95
C LYS A 31 8.74 -8.52 -16.41
N GLU A 32 7.79 -8.13 -17.24
CA GLU A 32 6.67 -7.30 -16.81
C GLU A 32 5.68 -8.08 -15.92
N VAL A 33 5.52 -9.40 -16.11
CA VAL A 33 4.78 -10.25 -15.16
C VAL A 33 5.44 -10.25 -13.78
N LYS A 34 6.75 -10.54 -13.70
CA LYS A 34 7.50 -10.53 -12.42
C LYS A 34 7.43 -9.15 -11.74
N ARG A 35 7.48 -8.08 -12.53
CA ARG A 35 7.34 -6.71 -12.04
C ARG A 35 5.94 -6.46 -11.50
N ALA A 36 4.90 -6.87 -12.22
CA ALA A 36 3.52 -6.74 -11.78
C ALA A 36 3.27 -7.46 -10.45
N ASP A 37 3.75 -8.69 -10.31
CA ASP A 37 3.64 -9.45 -9.06
C ASP A 37 4.29 -8.73 -7.88
N ALA A 38 5.51 -8.19 -8.08
CA ALA A 38 6.20 -7.42 -7.06
C ALA A 38 5.44 -6.15 -6.69
N MET A 39 4.83 -5.47 -7.68
CA MET A 39 4.05 -4.26 -7.45
C MET A 39 2.75 -4.54 -6.69
N VAL A 40 2.03 -5.62 -7.01
CA VAL A 40 0.84 -6.06 -6.28
C VAL A 40 1.19 -6.40 -4.83
N SER A 41 2.26 -7.17 -4.62
CA SER A 41 2.72 -7.52 -3.27
C SER A 41 3.03 -6.27 -2.41
N LEU A 42 3.70 -5.27 -3.00
CA LEU A 42 3.95 -4.01 -2.31
C LEU A 42 2.66 -3.21 -2.06
N ALA A 43 1.76 -3.17 -3.04
CA ALA A 43 0.47 -2.49 -2.91
C ALA A 43 -0.34 -3.06 -1.75
N ASP A 44 -0.39 -4.38 -1.61
CA ASP A 44 -1.09 -5.07 -0.52
C ASP A 44 -0.53 -4.70 0.86
N LYS A 45 0.79 -4.56 0.99
CA LYS A 45 1.39 -4.11 2.26
C LYS A 45 1.04 -2.66 2.59
N ILE A 46 1.02 -1.79 1.58
CA ILE A 46 0.68 -0.38 1.76
C ILE A 46 -0.80 -0.22 2.16
N THR A 47 -1.71 -0.94 1.49
CA THR A 47 -3.14 -0.90 1.79
C THR A 47 -3.44 -1.51 3.16
N ALA A 48 -2.81 -2.63 3.52
CA ALA A 48 -2.93 -3.24 4.85
C ALA A 48 -2.48 -2.27 5.96
N ASN A 49 -1.39 -1.53 5.76
CA ASN A 49 -0.94 -0.50 6.70
C ASN A 49 -1.97 0.64 6.82
N GLY A 50 -2.56 1.07 5.70
CA GLY A 50 -3.64 2.06 5.69
C GLY A 50 -4.88 1.58 6.44
N GLU A 51 -5.28 0.32 6.25
CA GLU A 51 -6.41 -0.30 6.95
C GLU A 51 -6.14 -0.41 8.46
N LEU A 52 -4.92 -0.76 8.85
CA LEU A 52 -4.52 -0.80 10.26
C LEU A 52 -4.63 0.59 10.91
N ALA A 53 -4.14 1.63 10.25
CA ALA A 53 -4.26 3.01 10.72
C ALA A 53 -5.73 3.43 10.86
N LEU A 54 -6.59 3.06 9.89
CA LEU A 54 -8.02 3.33 9.96
C LEU A 54 -8.69 2.60 11.13
N LYS A 55 -8.36 1.32 11.34
CA LYS A 55 -8.89 0.53 12.47
C LYS A 55 -8.53 1.15 13.81
N ALA A 56 -7.29 1.61 13.96
CA ALA A 56 -6.86 2.30 15.16
C ALA A 56 -7.55 3.65 15.36
N ALA A 57 -7.75 4.42 14.30
CA ALA A 57 -8.50 5.67 14.36
C ALA A 57 -9.96 5.42 14.81
N LYS A 58 -10.60 4.35 14.32
CA LYS A 58 -11.93 3.92 14.78
C LYS A 58 -11.93 3.52 16.25
N LEU A 59 -10.97 2.69 16.67
CA LEU A 59 -10.84 2.26 18.06
C LEU A 59 -10.64 3.44 19.01
N TYR A 60 -9.85 4.43 18.59
CA TYR A 60 -9.66 5.69 19.31
C TYR A 60 -10.96 6.50 19.39
N ALA A 61 -11.69 6.64 18.29
CA ALA A 61 -12.97 7.35 18.28
C ALA A 61 -14.02 6.69 19.20
N GLU A 62 -14.01 5.36 19.33
CA GLU A 62 -14.95 4.60 20.15
C GLU A 62 -14.60 4.59 21.65
N HIS A 63 -13.32 4.58 21.99
CA HIS A 63 -12.86 4.35 23.37
C HIS A 63 -12.00 5.48 23.98
N GLY A 64 -11.67 6.50 23.19
CA GLY A 64 -10.84 7.64 23.60
C GLY A 64 -9.41 7.25 24.01
N ASP A 65 -8.79 8.07 24.85
CA ASP A 65 -7.37 7.92 25.21
C ASP A 65 -7.04 6.61 25.95
N LYS A 66 -8.05 5.90 26.46
CA LYS A 66 -7.86 4.62 27.17
C LYS A 66 -7.24 3.53 26.27
N VAL A 67 -7.40 3.63 24.95
CA VAL A 67 -6.83 2.65 24.00
C VAL A 67 -5.45 3.03 23.49
N LEU A 68 -5.00 4.27 23.68
CA LEU A 68 -3.69 4.73 23.17
C LEU A 68 -2.53 3.92 23.74
N LYS A 69 -2.59 3.55 25.02
CA LYS A 69 -1.60 2.66 25.68
C LYS A 69 -1.50 1.26 25.07
N HIS A 70 -2.50 0.86 24.27
CA HIS A 70 -2.54 -0.41 23.55
C HIS A 70 -2.32 -0.26 22.04
N LEU A 71 -2.10 0.97 21.55
CA LEU A 71 -1.81 1.29 20.15
C LEU A 71 -0.42 1.96 20.02
N PRO A 72 0.67 1.29 20.45
CA PRO A 72 1.99 1.91 20.60
C PRO A 72 2.61 2.39 19.28
N GLN A 73 2.15 1.85 18.14
CA GLN A 73 2.63 2.28 16.82
C GLN A 73 1.91 3.51 16.26
N ILE A 74 0.90 4.03 16.97
CA ILE A 74 0.01 5.10 16.51
C ILE A 74 -0.06 6.22 17.53
N SER A 75 0.08 5.92 18.82
CA SER A 75 0.55 6.91 19.78
C SER A 75 1.96 7.34 19.37
N GLY A 76 2.18 8.63 19.11
CA GLY A 76 3.53 9.19 18.95
C GLY A 76 4.41 8.88 20.17
N PRO A 77 5.72 9.20 20.11
CA PRO A 77 6.64 8.90 21.21
C PRO A 77 6.04 9.37 22.54
N GLN A 78 6.01 8.47 23.52
CA GLN A 78 5.66 8.82 24.91
C GLN A 78 6.79 9.68 25.45
N GLU A 79 6.55 10.99 25.55
CA GLU A 79 7.35 11.90 26.39
C GLU A 79 7.07 11.66 27.87
#